data_AF-V6F227-F1
#
_entry.id   AF-V6F227-F1
#
_cell.length_a   1.000
_cell.length_b   1.000
_cell.length_c   1.000
_cell.angle_alpha   90.00
_cell.angle_beta   90.00
_cell.angle_gamma   90.00
#
_symmetry.space_group_name_H-M   'P 1'
#
loop_
_entity.id
_entity.type
_entity.pdbx_description
1 polymer ?
#
loop_
_entity_poly.entity_id
_entity_poly.type
_entity_poly.pdbx_seq_one_letter_code
_entity_poly.pdbx_strand_id
1 'polypeptide(L)'
;MSPRIIACLCLSLTLAGCAAPVPWQHPTTPKDRWKSEWNYCVRWAEEEVGYRESVVDSNFRDYDRAQAKKRINAYVDMCMRERGYVPARPSR
;
A
#
# COMPACT_ATOMS: atom_id res chain seq x y z
N MET A 1 -19.45 -30.00 -21.45
CA MET A 1 -18.59 -29.12 -20.62
C MET A 1 -18.25 -29.83 -19.34
N SER A 2 -16.96 -29.97 -19.02
CA SER A 2 -16.53 -30.70 -17.81
C SER A 2 -16.69 -29.82 -16.57
N PRO A 3 -17.27 -30.32 -15.46
CA PRO A 3 -17.52 -29.52 -14.24
C PRO A 3 -16.22 -28.95 -13.62
N ARG A 4 -15.08 -29.56 -13.95
CA ARG A 4 -13.74 -29.11 -13.58
C ARG A 4 -13.35 -27.76 -14.20
N ILE A 5 -13.85 -27.45 -15.40
CA ILE A 5 -13.51 -26.20 -16.11
C ILE A 5 -14.26 -25.02 -15.49
N ILE A 6 -15.52 -25.23 -15.06
CA ILE A 6 -16.34 -24.22 -14.40
C ILE A 6 -15.74 -23.87 -13.03
N ALA A 7 -15.30 -24.89 -12.27
CA ALA A 7 -14.66 -24.69 -10.99
C ALA A 7 -13.36 -23.85 -11.09
N CYS A 8 -12.53 -24.09 -12.11
CA CYS A 8 -11.31 -23.31 -12.34
C CYS A 8 -11.60 -21.87 -12.76
N LEU A 9 -12.64 -21.62 -13.56
CA LEU A 9 -13.06 -20.27 -13.97
C LEU A 9 -13.66 -19.47 -12.80
N CYS A 10 -14.42 -20.12 -11.92
CA CYS A 10 -14.93 -19.45 -10.72
C CYS A 10 -13.81 -19.10 -9.72
N LEU A 11 -12.75 -19.91 -9.64
CA LEU A 11 -11.61 -19.64 -8.75
C LEU A 11 -10.76 -18.44 -9.21
N SER A 12 -10.63 -18.21 -10.52
CA SER A 12 -9.84 -17.09 -11.04
C SER A 12 -10.54 -15.74 -10.86
N LEU A 13 -11.88 -15.70 -10.85
CA LEU A 13 -12.63 -14.46 -10.59
C LEU A 13 -12.56 -14.00 -9.12
N THR A 14 -12.36 -14.90 -8.16
CA THR A 14 -12.33 -14.51 -6.72
C THR A 14 -11.01 -13.88 -6.29
N LEU A 15 -9.90 -14.10 -7.02
CA LEU A 15 -8.60 -13.48 -6.69
C LEU A 15 -8.47 -12.02 -7.16
N ALA A 16 -9.36 -11.52 -8.01
CA ALA A 16 -9.28 -10.14 -8.52
C ALA A 16 -9.73 -9.06 -7.51
N GLY A 17 -10.27 -9.46 -6.35
CA GLY A 17 -11.04 -8.56 -5.47
C GLY A 17 -10.28 -7.79 -4.38
N CYS A 18 -9.03 -8.12 -4.05
CA CYS A 18 -8.32 -7.46 -2.93
C CYS A 18 -7.44 -6.29 -3.37
N ALA A 19 -7.95 -5.40 -4.21
CA ALA A 19 -7.33 -4.09 -4.41
C ALA A 19 -7.94 -3.10 -3.43
N ALA A 20 -7.34 -2.98 -2.24
CA ALA A 20 -7.72 -1.94 -1.29
C ALA A 20 -7.65 -0.55 -1.97
N PRO A 21 -8.67 0.30 -1.81
CA PRO A 21 -8.68 1.63 -2.43
C PRO A 21 -7.55 2.50 -1.85
N VAL A 22 -6.89 3.26 -2.71
CA VAL A 22 -5.83 4.19 -2.31
C VAL A 22 -6.47 5.34 -1.52
N PRO A 23 -6.00 5.68 -0.31
CA PRO A 23 -6.58 6.73 0.53
C PRO A 23 -6.23 8.17 0.07
N TRP A 24 -5.85 8.34 -1.20
CA TRP A 24 -5.37 9.59 -1.79
C TRP A 24 -6.13 9.89 -3.08
N GLN A 25 -6.29 11.17 -3.38
CA GLN A 25 -6.95 11.66 -4.58
C GLN A 25 -6.16 12.84 -5.17
N HIS A 26 -6.27 13.02 -6.48
CA HIS A 26 -5.66 14.15 -7.19
C HIS A 26 -6.71 14.77 -8.12
N PRO A 27 -6.81 16.12 -8.20
CA PRO A 27 -7.87 16.78 -8.96
C PRO A 27 -7.78 16.54 -10.47
N THR A 28 -6.57 16.43 -11.02
CA THR A 28 -6.33 16.36 -12.47
C THR A 28 -5.73 15.04 -12.94
N THR A 29 -5.31 14.16 -12.02
CA THR A 29 -4.62 12.91 -12.39
C THR A 29 -5.65 11.79 -12.51
N PRO A 30 -5.63 11.00 -13.60
CA PRO A 30 -6.51 9.84 -13.76
C PRO A 30 -6.40 8.83 -12.60
N LYS A 31 -7.54 8.27 -12.17
CA LYS A 31 -7.63 7.38 -10.98
C LYS A 31 -6.82 6.10 -11.10
N ASP A 32 -6.67 5.57 -12.31
CA ASP A 32 -5.84 4.41 -12.64
C ASP A 32 -4.37 4.62 -12.26
N ARG A 33 -3.89 5.87 -12.29
CA ARG A 33 -2.51 6.22 -11.92
C ARG A 33 -2.31 6.32 -10.41
N TRP A 34 -3.35 6.59 -9.63
CA TRP A 34 -3.23 6.84 -8.18
C TRP A 34 -2.57 5.67 -7.43
N LYS A 35 -2.92 4.43 -7.81
CA LYS A 35 -2.32 3.23 -7.20
C LYS A 35 -0.84 3.08 -7.56
N SER A 36 -0.47 3.36 -8.81
CA SER A 36 0.92 3.30 -9.26
C SER A 36 1.78 4.34 -8.54
N GLU A 37 1.29 5.59 -8.44
CA GLU A 37 2.01 6.67 -7.77
C GLU A 37 2.11 6.44 -6.26
N TRP A 38 1.05 5.93 -5.63
CA TRP A 38 1.08 5.56 -4.21
C TRP A 38 2.08 4.41 -3.95
N ASN A 39 2.07 3.36 -4.78
CA ASN A 39 3.04 2.26 -4.68
C ASN A 39 4.49 2.73 -4.89
N TYR A 40 4.70 3.74 -5.72
CA TYR A 40 6.01 4.37 -5.87
C TYR A 40 6.43 5.05 -4.56
N CYS A 41 5.57 5.89 -3.98
CA CYS A 41 5.86 6.57 -2.72
C CYS A 41 6.08 5.59 -1.55
N VAL A 42 5.33 4.48 -1.50
CA VAL A 42 5.53 3.42 -0.49
C VAL A 42 6.92 2.80 -0.62
N ARG A 43 7.32 2.38 -1.82
CA ARG A 43 8.64 1.77 -2.03
C ARG A 43 9.78 2.73 -1.73
N TRP A 44 9.64 3.99 -2.16
CA TRP A 44 10.60 5.03 -1.85
C TRP A 44 10.71 5.27 -0.32
N ALA A 45 9.57 5.35 0.38
CA ALA A 45 9.55 5.53 1.83
C ALA A 45 10.14 4.32 2.60
N GLU A 46 9.92 3.10 2.11
CA GLU A 46 10.55 1.89 2.67
C GLU A 46 12.08 1.93 2.52
N GLU A 47 12.57 2.35 1.36
CA GLU A 47 14.00 2.54 1.10
C GLU A 47 14.61 3.63 2.02
N GLU A 48 13.92 4.76 2.16
CA GLU A 48 14.36 5.90 2.99
C GLU A 48 14.39 5.54 4.48
N VAL A 49 13.40 4.78 4.96
CA VAL A 49 13.37 4.35 6.36
C VAL A 49 14.40 3.26 6.64
N GLY A 50 14.74 2.44 5.64
CA GLY A 50 15.77 1.41 5.72
C GLY A 50 15.48 0.31 6.75
N TYR A 51 14.23 0.18 7.21
CA TYR A 51 13.86 -0.80 8.22
C TYR A 51 13.94 -2.21 7.63
N ARG A 52 14.81 -3.04 8.21
CA ARG A 52 14.93 -4.45 7.90
C ARG A 52 14.52 -5.23 9.13
N GLU A 53 13.51 -6.07 8.97
CA GLU A 53 13.09 -6.95 10.05
C GLU A 53 14.24 -7.92 10.38
N SER A 54 14.78 -7.82 11.60
CA SER A 54 15.80 -8.74 12.08
C SER A 54 15.17 -10.08 12.45
N VAL A 55 15.80 -11.18 12.03
CA VAL A 55 15.38 -12.56 12.39
C VAL A 55 15.61 -12.84 13.89
N VAL A 56 16.42 -12.02 14.55
CA VAL A 56 16.67 -12.12 15.99
C VAL A 56 15.44 -11.63 16.75
N ASP A 57 14.88 -12.49 17.59
CA ASP A 57 13.68 -12.24 18.38
C ASP A 57 14.01 -11.20 19.47
N SER A 58 13.80 -9.93 19.13
CA SER A 58 13.87 -8.81 20.08
C SER A 58 12.53 -8.71 20.82
N ASN A 59 12.56 -8.56 22.14
CA ASN A 59 11.37 -8.27 22.96
C ASN A 59 10.62 -7.00 22.52
N PHE A 60 11.25 -6.15 21.70
CA PHE A 60 10.68 -4.91 21.17
C PHE A 60 10.37 -4.96 19.68
N ARG A 61 10.42 -6.13 19.02
CA ARG A 61 10.20 -6.25 17.58
C ARG A 61 8.92 -5.57 17.10
N ASP A 62 7.81 -5.78 17.81
CA ASP A 62 6.52 -5.20 17.43
C ASP A 62 6.51 -3.67 17.62
N TYR A 63 7.21 -3.18 18.64
CA TYR A 63 7.38 -1.75 18.87
C TYR A 63 8.23 -1.11 17.75
N ASP A 64 9.37 -1.70 17.42
CA ASP A 64 10.28 -1.22 16.37
C ASP A 64 9.60 -1.25 15.00
N ARG A 65 8.86 -2.33 14.71
CA ARG A 65 8.02 -2.46 13.52
C ARG A 65 6.96 -1.36 13.47
N ALA A 66 6.30 -1.07 14.59
CA ALA A 66 5.30 -0.01 14.65
C ALA A 66 5.92 1.39 14.44
N GLN A 67 7.09 1.65 15.01
CA GLN A 67 7.83 2.91 14.81
C GLN A 67 8.29 3.07 13.35
N ALA A 68 8.84 2.01 12.75
CA ALA A 68 9.20 1.99 11.34
C ALA A 68 7.99 2.28 10.45
N LYS A 69 6.85 1.61 10.70
CA LYS A 69 5.61 1.85 9.97
C LYS A 69 5.13 3.30 10.08
N LYS A 70 5.21 3.93 11.26
CA LYS A 70 4.87 5.35 11.44
C LYS A 70 5.77 6.25 10.59
N ARG A 71 7.08 5.98 10.56
CA ARG A 71 8.03 6.74 9.73
C ARG A 71 7.72 6.56 8.25
N ILE A 72 7.50 5.34 7.78
CA ILE A 72 7.14 5.04 6.39
C ILE A 72 5.88 5.82 6.00
N ASN A 73 4.83 5.77 6.82
CA ASN A 73 3.60 6.52 6.56
C ASN A 73 3.84 8.03 6.46
N ALA A 74 4.70 8.60 7.30
CA ALA A 74 5.04 10.03 7.23
C ALA A 74 5.76 10.40 5.92
N TYR A 75 6.69 9.56 5.45
CA TYR A 75 7.35 9.75 4.16
C TYR A 75 6.40 9.56 2.98
N VAL A 76 5.49 8.58 3.03
CA VAL A 76 4.44 8.41 2.03
C VAL A 76 3.55 9.65 1.97
N ASP A 77 3.13 10.16 3.12
CA ASP A 77 2.31 11.37 3.23
C ASP A 77 3.01 12.57 2.57
N MET A 78 4.31 12.74 2.83
CA MET A 78 5.12 13.79 2.22
C MET A 78 5.20 13.63 0.70
N CYS A 79 5.61 12.45 0.22
CA CYS A 79 5.74 12.15 -1.22
C CYS A 79 4.43 12.37 -1.98
N MET A 80 3.31 11.93 -1.41
CA MET A 80 1.99 12.11 -2.04
C MET A 80 1.61 13.60 -2.10
N ARG A 81 1.84 14.36 -1.03
CA ARG A 81 1.54 15.80 -1.00
C ARG A 81 2.41 16.61 -1.95
N GLU A 82 3.71 16.30 -2.06
CA GLU A 82 4.62 16.93 -3.03
C GLU A 82 4.16 16.72 -4.48
N ARG A 83 3.51 15.59 -4.74
CA ARG A 83 2.91 15.25 -6.03
C ARG A 83 1.51 15.82 -6.24
N GLY A 84 1.03 16.68 -5.34
CA GLY A 84 -0.28 17.34 -5.44
C GLY A 84 -1.47 16.47 -5.01
N TYR A 85 -1.23 15.29 -4.44
CA TYR A 85 -2.32 14.46 -3.92
C TYR A 85 -2.80 14.97 -2.57
N VAL A 86 -4.10 14.81 -2.32
CA VAL A 86 -4.74 15.10 -1.04
C VAL A 86 -5.41 13.83 -0.49
N PRO A 87 -5.54 13.67 0.84
CA PRO A 87 -6.22 12.52 1.43
C PRO A 87 -7.69 12.44 0.97
N ALA A 88 -8.14 11.26 0.55
CA ALA A 88 -9.52 11.01 0.09
C ALA A 88 -10.55 11.00 1.24
N ARG A 89 -10.08 10.81 2.48
CA ARG A 89 -10.84 11.05 3.71
C ARG A 89 -9.94 11.77 4.71
N PRO A 90 -10.45 12.71 5.52
CA PRO A 90 -9.68 13.24 6.64
C PRO A 90 -9.33 12.08 7.57
N SER A 91 -8.04 11.89 7.84
CA SER A 91 -7.54 10.95 8.83
C SER A 91 -8.18 11.29 10.18
N ARG A 92 -9.14 10.47 10.62
CA ARG A 92 -9.72 10.55 11.96
C ARG A 92 -9.11 9.45 12.81
#